data_AF-A0A4R2KZZ0-F1
#
_entry.id   AF-A0A4R2KZZ0-F1
#
_cell.length_a   1.000
_cell.length_b   1.000
_cell.length_c   1.000
_cell.angle_alpha   90.00
_cell.angle_beta   90.00
_cell.angle_gamma   90.00
#
_symmetry.space_group_name_H-M   'P 1'
#
loop_
_entity.id
_entity.type
_entity.pdbx_description
1 polymer ?
#
loop_
_entity_poly.entity_id
_entity_poly.type
_entity_poly.pdbx_seq_one_letter_code
_entity_poly.pdbx_strand_id
1 'polypeptide(L)'
;MRIGVKYCGGCNPRYERKAFVDKVSKNLGEMYDLVVAKEGEIYDFILVMGGCMNCCANFKHVETRRGVFCVKSAADYEKVLNAITKIGE
;
A
#
# COMPACT_ATOMS: atom_id res chain seq x y z
N MET A 1 -10.01 -4.79 -8.37
CA MET A 1 -9.98 -4.71 -6.89
C MET A 1 -9.46 -3.35 -6.46
N ARG A 2 -9.87 -2.80 -5.31
CA ARG A 2 -9.42 -1.47 -4.85
C ARG A 2 -8.33 -1.60 -3.79
N ILE A 3 -7.23 -0.88 -3.98
CA ILE A 3 -6.10 -0.87 -3.05
C ILE A 3 -5.91 0.55 -2.51
N GLY A 4 -6.11 0.71 -1.21
CA GLY A 4 -5.92 1.98 -0.51
C GLY A 4 -4.46 2.21 -0.17
N VAL A 5 -3.85 3.30 -0.63
CA VAL A 5 -2.49 3.69 -0.29
C VAL A 5 -2.50 4.73 0.82
N LYS A 6 -1.86 4.43 1.95
CA LYS A 6 -1.73 5.32 3.09
C LYS A 6 -0.27 5.65 3.35
N TYR A 7 0.05 6.91 3.56
CA TYR A 7 1.42 7.34 3.86
C TYR A 7 1.59 7.54 5.37
N CYS A 8 2.54 6.82 5.97
CA CYS A 8 2.91 7.03 7.36
C CYS A 8 3.81 8.26 7.49
N GLY A 9 3.60 9.02 8.57
CA GLY A 9 4.14 10.36 8.82
C GLY A 9 5.62 10.55 8.50
N GLY A 10 5.88 11.60 7.70
CA GLY A 10 6.99 12.57 7.67
C GLY A 10 8.45 12.21 7.94
N CYS A 11 8.82 11.00 8.36
CA CYS A 11 10.22 10.62 8.54
C CYS A 11 10.91 10.53 7.17
N ASN A 12 12.17 10.99 7.13
CA ASN A 12 13.00 11.15 5.95
C ASN A 12 12.86 9.95 4.98
N PRO A 13 12.10 10.09 3.88
CA PRO A 13 11.75 8.94 3.06
C PRO A 13 13.01 8.46 2.33
N ARG A 14 13.50 7.28 2.71
CA ARG A 14 14.64 6.60 2.06
C ARG A 14 14.36 6.19 0.60
N TYR A 15 13.12 6.30 0.14
CA TYR A 15 12.67 5.92 -1.19
C TYR A 15 11.48 6.77 -1.65
N GLU A 16 11.32 6.90 -2.97
CA GLU A 16 10.19 7.62 -3.57
C GLU A 16 8.89 6.80 -3.48
N ARG A 17 8.09 7.12 -2.46
CA ARG A 17 6.82 6.43 -2.18
C ARG A 17 5.80 6.55 -3.32
N LYS A 18 5.80 7.68 -4.05
CA LYS A 18 4.98 7.86 -5.27
C LYS A 18 5.44 6.95 -6.40
N ALA A 19 6.74 6.91 -6.68
CA ALA A 19 7.30 6.04 -7.72
C ALA A 19 7.07 4.56 -7.42
N PHE A 20 7.10 4.16 -6.13
CA PHE A 20 6.74 2.80 -5.72
C PHE A 20 5.30 2.46 -6.10
N VAL A 21 4.34 3.33 -5.73
CA VAL A 21 2.91 3.13 -6.00
C VAL A 21 2.63 3.10 -7.51
N ASP A 22 3.24 4.00 -8.27
CA ASP A 22 3.12 4.03 -9.74
C ASP A 22 3.62 2.71 -10.36
N LYS A 23 4.78 2.20 -9.92
CA LYS A 23 5.31 0.92 -10.38
C LYS A 23 4.39 -0.25 -10.05
N VAL A 24 3.87 -0.31 -8.82
CA VAL A 24 2.93 -1.35 -8.39
C VAL A 24 1.68 -1.29 -9.26
N SER A 25 1.10 -0.09 -9.45
CA SER A 25 -0.08 0.11 -10.30
C SER A 25 0.16 -0.34 -11.74
N LYS A 26 1.31 0.01 -12.33
CA LYS A 26 1.66 -0.42 -13.70
C LYS A 26 1.85 -1.93 -13.84
N ASN A 27 2.42 -2.58 -12.84
CA ASN A 27 2.63 -4.04 -12.86
C ASN A 27 1.33 -4.82 -12.64
N LEU A 28 0.46 -4.32 -11.76
CA LEU A 28 -0.83 -4.92 -11.49
C LEU A 28 -1.84 -4.67 -12.63
N GLY A 29 -1.61 -3.65 -13.46
CA GLY A 29 -2.46 -3.29 -14.58
C GLY A 29 -3.84 -2.77 -14.14
N GLU A 30 -4.78 -2.70 -15.09
CA GLU A 30 -6.13 -2.18 -14.86
C GLU A 30 -6.99 -3.06 -13.92
N MET A 31 -6.52 -4.25 -13.54
CA MET A 31 -7.20 -5.13 -12.59
C MET A 31 -7.22 -4.56 -11.16
N TYR A 32 -6.29 -3.68 -10.81
CA TYR A 32 -6.15 -3.13 -9.46
C TYR A 32 -6.13 -1.60 -9.49
N ASP A 33 -7.06 -1.01 -8.76
CA ASP A 33 -7.21 0.45 -8.65
C ASP A 33 -6.49 0.92 -7.39
N LEU A 34 -5.28 1.48 -7.55
CA LEU A 34 -4.52 2.06 -6.44
C LEU A 34 -4.96 3.50 -6.22
N VAL A 35 -5.64 3.72 -5.11
CA VAL A 35 -6.14 5.05 -4.72
C VAL A 35 -5.65 5.40 -3.33
N VAL A 36 -5.52 6.69 -3.03
CA VAL A 36 -5.16 7.11 -1.67
C VAL A 36 -6.27 6.69 -0.72
N ALA A 37 -5.92 5.93 0.32
CA ALA A 37 -6.87 5.43 1.30
C ALA A 37 -7.55 6.59 2.03
N LYS A 38 -8.87 6.69 1.90
CA LYS A 38 -9.71 7.67 2.60
C LYS A 38 -10.42 7.05 3.79
N GLU A 39 -10.70 7.86 4.79
CA GLU A 39 -11.47 7.45 5.96
C GLU A 39 -12.92 7.19 5.56
N GLY A 40 -13.50 6.08 6.04
CA GLY A 40 -14.86 5.67 5.71
C GLY A 40 -15.02 4.93 4.38
N GLU A 41 -13.93 4.67 3.65
CA GLU A 41 -13.95 3.79 2.48
C GLU A 41 -13.39 2.39 2.81
N ILE A 42 -13.92 1.38 2.12
CA ILE A 42 -13.51 -0.01 2.26
C ILE A 42 -12.62 -0.37 1.07
N TYR A 43 -11.42 -0.85 1.36
CA TYR A 43 -10.47 -1.32 0.36
C TYR A 43 -10.25 -2.83 0.46
N ASP A 44 -9.88 -3.49 -0.63
CA ASP A 44 -9.46 -4.89 -0.55
C ASP A 44 -8.16 -5.00 0.23
N PHE A 45 -7.18 -4.16 -0.14
CA PHE A 45 -5.88 -4.09 0.52
C PHE A 45 -5.54 -2.66 0.89
N ILE A 46 -4.77 -2.49 1.95
CA ILE A 46 -4.19 -1.19 2.30
C ILE A 46 -2.68 -1.25 2.26
N LEU A 47 -2.05 -0.40 1.46
CA LEU A 47 -0.60 -0.21 1.37
C LEU A 47 -0.19 0.94 2.28
N VAL A 48 0.40 0.61 3.42
CA VAL A 48 0.99 1.58 4.33
C VAL A 48 2.44 1.83 3.94
N MET A 49 2.68 2.98 3.32
CA MET A 49 4.00 3.46 2.93
C MET A 49 4.70 4.06 4.15
N GLY A 50 5.48 3.23 4.85
CA GLY A 50 6.29 3.59 6.00
C GLY A 50 7.51 4.43 5.61
N GLY A 51 7.67 5.60 6.23
CA GLY A 51 8.96 6.33 6.21
C GLY A 51 9.96 5.83 7.26
N CYS A 52 9.50 5.01 8.22
CA CYS A 52 10.30 4.44 9.29
C CYS A 52 9.89 2.97 9.56
N MET A 53 10.74 2.21 10.26
CA MET A 53 10.50 0.78 10.55
C MET A 53 9.21 0.51 11.35
N ASN A 54 8.73 1.52 12.07
CA ASN A 54 7.64 1.38 13.03
C ASN A 54 6.24 1.45 12.40
N CYS A 55 6.13 1.91 11.13
CA CYS A 55 4.86 1.97 10.37
C CYS A 55 3.67 2.46 11.21
N CYS A 56 3.86 3.54 11.96
CA CYS A 56 2.88 4.08 12.91
C CYS A 56 1.60 4.67 12.26
N ALA A 57 1.35 4.44 10.97
CA ALA A 57 0.16 4.98 10.33
C ALA A 57 -1.05 4.36 11.02
N ASN A 58 -1.81 5.18 11.73
CA ASN A 58 -3.03 4.72 12.34
C ASN A 58 -4.03 4.41 11.22
N PHE A 59 -4.26 3.13 10.93
CA PHE A 59 -5.26 2.65 9.96
C PHE A 59 -6.60 2.32 10.62
N LYS A 60 -6.82 2.69 11.89
CA LYS A 60 -8.08 2.45 12.62
C LYS A 60 -9.35 2.97 11.94
N HIS A 61 -9.25 3.97 11.05
CA HIS A 61 -10.40 4.55 10.35
C HIS A 61 -10.54 4.07 8.89
N VAL A 62 -9.76 3.07 8.49
CA VAL A 62 -9.81 2.54 7.13
C VAL A 62 -10.11 1.05 7.22
N GLU A 63 -11.19 0.63 6.56
CA GLU A 63 -11.61 -0.77 6.55
C GLU A 63 -10.94 -1.51 5.40
N THR A 64 -10.47 -2.73 5.68
CA THR A 64 -9.86 -3.60 4.68
C THR A 64 -10.49 -4.98 4.67
N ARG A 65 -10.73 -5.53 3.48
CA ARG A 65 -11.30 -6.87 3.32
C ARG A 65 -10.27 -7.98 3.49
N ARG A 66 -9.04 -7.76 3.02
CA ARG A 66 -8.00 -8.79 2.95
C ARG A 66 -6.80 -8.51 3.85
N GLY A 67 -6.52 -7.25 4.16
CA GLY A 67 -5.49 -6.88 5.12
C GLY A 67 -4.65 -5.67 4.72
N VAL A 68 -3.66 -5.38 5.58
CA VAL A 68 -2.78 -4.22 5.47
C VAL A 68 -1.34 -4.67 5.22
N PHE A 69 -0.68 -4.10 4.21
CA PHE A 69 0.72 -4.30 3.89
C PHE A 69 1.55 -3.08 4.28
N CYS A 70 2.62 -3.29 5.05
CA CYS A 70 3.52 -2.23 5.45
C CYS A 70 4.80 -2.25 4.59
N VAL A 71 4.98 -1.21 3.77
CA VAL A 71 6.15 -1.02 2.92
C VAL A 71 7.19 -0.22 3.70
N LYS A 72 8.29 -0.86 4.09
CA LYS A 72 9.36 -0.21 4.86
C LYS A 72 10.49 0.26 3.96
N SER A 73 10.75 -0.47 2.88
CA SER A 73 11.82 -0.22 1.92
C SER A 73 11.40 -0.56 0.50
N ALA A 74 12.14 -0.07 -0.49
CA ALA A 74 11.93 -0.44 -1.90
C ALA A 74 12.03 -1.95 -2.16
N ALA A 75 12.79 -2.70 -1.33
CA ALA A 75 12.90 -4.16 -1.42
C ALA A 75 11.59 -4.90 -1.07
N ASP A 76 10.64 -4.26 -0.40
CA ASP A 76 9.32 -4.87 -0.13
C ASP A 76 8.41 -4.86 -1.38
N TYR A 77 8.84 -4.22 -2.48
CA TYR A 77 8.08 -4.13 -3.73
C TYR A 77 7.62 -5.49 -4.25
N GLU A 78 8.57 -6.41 -4.47
CA GLU A 78 8.27 -7.72 -5.04
C GLU A 78 7.40 -8.57 -4.11
N LYS A 79 7.59 -8.42 -2.80
CA LYS A 79 6.77 -9.13 -1.80
C LYS A 79 5.33 -8.65 -1.82
N VAL A 80 5.13 -7.33 -1.87
CA VAL A 80 3.80 -6.72 -1.96
C VAL A 80 3.11 -7.16 -3.24
N LEU A 81 3.81 -7.11 -4.36
CA LEU A 81 3.25 -7.45 -5.67
C LEU A 81 2.80 -8.90 -5.72
N ASN A 82 3.70 -9.82 -5.32
CA ASN A 82 3.38 -11.24 -5.22
C ASN A 82 2.23 -11.52 -4.24
N ALA A 83 2.16 -10.81 -3.11
CA ALA A 83 1.08 -10.99 -2.17
C ALA A 83 -0.26 -10.53 -2.74
N ILE A 84 -0.29 -9.40 -3.44
CA ILE A 84 -1.52 -8.91 -4.09
C ILE A 84 -1.98 -9.86 -5.18
N THR A 85 -1.08 -10.29 -6.08
CA THR A 85 -1.42 -11.20 -7.18
C THR A 85 -1.85 -12.56 -6.69
N LYS A 86 -1.14 -13.15 -5.72
CA LYS A 86 -1.42 -14.50 -5.21
C LYS A 86 -2.74 -14.60 -4.44
N ILE A 87 -3.20 -13.52 -3.83
CA ILE A 87 -4.51 -13.51 -3.17
C ILE A 87 -5.61 -13.14 -4.19
N GLY A 88 -5.27 -12.39 -5.25
CA GLY A 88 -6.19 -11.96 -6.32
C GLY A 88 -6.63 -13.08 -7.27
N GLU A 89 -5.82 -14.13 -7.39
CA GLU A 89 -6.12 -15.40 -8.10
C GLU A 89 -7.05 -16.30 -7.27
#